data_AF-A0AAP0BIC1-F1
#
_entry.id   AF-A0AAP0BIC1-F1
#
_cell.length_a   1.000
_cell.length_b   1.000
_cell.length_c   1.000
_cell.angle_alpha   90.00
_cell.angle_beta   90.00
_cell.angle_gamma   90.00
#
_symmetry.space_group_name_H-M   'P 1'
#
loop_
_entity.id
_entity.type
_entity.pdbx_description
1 polymer ?
#
loop_
_entity_poly.entity_id
_entity_poly.type
_entity_poly.pdbx_seq_one_letter_code
_entity_poly.pdbx_strand_id
1 'polypeptide(L)'
;MPFELTRKQFPIRLSFALTINKSQGQTIGKVGIYLPNHVFSHGQLYVALSRGVSAQSTRVLVKNSAIEGQEGVYTRNVVFREIFNRVNSTSLEAPI
;
A
#
# COMPACT_ATOMS: atom_id res chain seq x y z
N MET A 1 29.37 -24.02 11.21
CA MET A 1 28.30 -24.72 11.96
C MET A 1 27.03 -23.89 11.86
N PRO A 2 25.99 -24.33 11.16
CA PRO A 2 24.69 -23.65 11.19
C PRO A 2 24.04 -23.87 12.58
N PHE A 3 23.36 -22.85 13.10
CA PHE A 3 22.60 -22.93 14.35
C PHE A 3 21.15 -22.53 14.11
N GLU A 4 20.23 -23.14 14.84
CA GLU A 4 18.80 -22.82 14.76
C GLU A 4 18.44 -21.70 15.75
N LEU A 5 17.81 -20.64 15.25
CA LEU A 5 17.31 -19.54 16.07
C LEU A 5 15.82 -19.72 16.32
N THR A 6 15.44 -20.03 17.56
CA THR A 6 14.03 -20.16 17.96
C THR A 6 13.53 -18.88 18.63
N ARG A 7 12.44 -18.31 18.12
CA ARG A 7 11.81 -17.10 18.70
C ARG A 7 10.72 -17.48 19.72
N LYS A 8 10.93 -17.17 21.01
CA LYS A 8 9.91 -17.25 22.06
C LYS A 8 9.35 -15.87 22.38
N GLN A 9 8.05 -15.65 22.11
CA GLN A 9 7.35 -14.40 22.39
C GLN A 9 5.84 -14.61 22.46
N PHE A 10 5.14 -13.80 23.26
CA PHE A 10 3.69 -13.81 23.32
C PHE A 10 3.07 -13.38 21.98
N PRO A 11 1.97 -14.00 21.52
CA PRO A 11 1.35 -13.71 20.22
C PRO A 11 0.50 -12.43 20.24
N ILE A 12 1.00 -11.36 20.85
CA ILE A 12 0.32 -10.06 20.98
C ILE A 12 1.13 -8.98 20.27
N ARG A 13 0.44 -8.03 19.63
CA ARG A 13 1.04 -6.87 18.97
C ARG A 13 0.18 -5.64 19.24
N LEU A 14 0.82 -4.50 19.51
CA LEU A 14 0.15 -3.20 19.51
C LEU A 14 -0.34 -2.93 18.07
N SER A 15 -1.63 -2.64 17.91
CA SER A 15 -2.28 -2.56 16.60
C SER A 15 -3.00 -1.23 16.34
N PHE A 16 -2.72 -0.19 17.13
CA PHE A 16 -3.27 1.16 16.89
C PHE A 16 -2.72 1.76 15.58
N ALA A 17 -1.47 1.46 15.24
CA ALA A 17 -0.86 1.81 13.97
C ALA A 17 -0.19 0.58 13.38
N LEU A 18 -0.45 0.31 12.11
CA LEU A 18 0.14 -0.79 11.36
C LEU A 18 0.84 -0.23 10.13
N THR A 19 1.96 -0.85 9.74
CA THR A 19 2.56 -0.54 8.45
C THR A 19 1.67 -1.08 7.33
N ILE A 20 1.74 -0.44 6.15
CA ILE A 20 0.95 -0.86 4.98
C ILE A 20 1.14 -2.35 4.69
N ASN A 21 2.38 -2.84 4.72
CA ASN A 21 2.70 -4.26 4.48
C ASN A 21 2.07 -5.18 5.53
N LYS A 22 1.97 -4.75 6.80
CA LYS A 22 1.33 -5.55 7.86
C LYS A 22 -0.20 -5.49 7.77
N SER A 23 -0.77 -4.44 7.21
CA SER A 23 -2.21 -4.31 6.98
C SER A 23 -2.72 -5.13 5.79
N GLN A 24 -1.83 -5.65 4.93
CA GLN A 24 -2.21 -6.44 3.76
C GLN A 24 -3.07 -7.64 4.16
N GLY A 25 -4.20 -7.82 3.48
CA GLY A 25 -5.17 -8.88 3.76
C GLY A 25 -6.17 -8.56 4.89
N GLN A 26 -6.06 -7.40 5.53
CA GLN A 26 -7.02 -6.96 6.56
C GLN A 26 -8.06 -5.99 5.98
N THR A 27 -9.25 -5.99 6.58
CA THR A 27 -10.30 -5.00 6.34
C THR A 27 -10.45 -4.15 7.59
N ILE A 28 -10.28 -2.82 7.46
CA ILE A 28 -10.27 -1.88 8.59
C ILE A 28 -11.43 -0.91 8.43
N GLY A 29 -12.41 -0.99 9.34
CA GLY A 29 -13.67 -0.22 9.23
C GLY A 29 -13.48 1.31 9.21
N LYS A 30 -12.56 1.83 10.02
CA LYS A 30 -12.14 3.24 10.03
C LYS A 30 -10.61 3.30 9.99
N VAL A 31 -10.05 3.93 8.96
CA VAL A 31 -8.59 3.93 8.75
C VAL A 31 -8.07 5.32 8.46
N GLY A 32 -6.97 5.66 9.12
CA GLY A 32 -6.13 6.82 8.79
C GLY A 32 -4.86 6.32 8.10
N ILE A 33 -4.65 6.74 6.86
CA ILE A 33 -3.44 6.46 6.09
C ILE A 33 -2.52 7.67 6.23
N TYR A 34 -1.43 7.49 6.97
CA TYR A 34 -0.44 8.53 7.19
C TYR A 34 0.78 8.30 6.30
N LEU A 35 1.04 9.25 5.39
CA LEU A 35 2.14 9.23 4.43
C LEU A 35 3.08 10.40 4.71
N PRO A 36 4.02 10.25 5.65
CA PRO A 36 5.03 11.28 5.90
C PRO A 36 5.97 11.46 4.71
N ASN A 37 6.21 10.39 3.95
CA ASN A 37 6.98 10.35 2.72
C ASN A 37 6.15 9.67 1.62
N HIS A 38 6.54 9.88 0.36
CA HIS A 38 5.97 9.14 -0.76
C HIS A 38 6.14 7.62 -0.59
N VAL A 39 5.18 6.85 -1.09
CA VAL A 39 5.32 5.38 -1.14
C VAL A 39 6.48 5.00 -2.07
N PHE A 40 7.14 3.87 -1.77
CA PHE A 40 8.38 3.49 -2.43
C PHE A 40 8.26 2.22 -3.28
N SER A 41 7.21 1.43 -3.08
CA SER A 41 7.04 0.13 -3.75
C SER A 41 5.76 0.06 -4.57
N HIS A 42 5.79 -0.80 -5.58
CA HIS A 42 4.66 -1.07 -6.45
C HIS A 42 3.43 -1.53 -5.66
N GLY A 43 2.27 -0.96 -5.95
CA GLY A 43 1.00 -1.36 -5.35
C GLY A 43 0.85 -0.98 -3.89
N GLN A 44 1.84 -0.36 -3.25
CA GLN A 44 1.80 -0.01 -1.83
C GLN A 44 0.69 1.00 -1.52
N LEU A 45 0.52 2.02 -2.38
CA LEU A 45 -0.58 2.98 -2.25
C LEU A 45 -1.95 2.30 -2.40
N TYR A 46 -2.07 1.39 -3.36
CA TYR A 46 -3.29 0.60 -3.57
C TYR A 46 -3.59 -0.30 -2.36
N VAL A 47 -2.59 -0.99 -1.81
CA VAL A 47 -2.74 -1.82 -0.61
C VAL A 47 -3.27 -0.96 0.53
N ALA A 48 -2.70 0.21 0.78
CA ALA A 48 -3.15 1.12 1.84
C ALA A 48 -4.61 1.57 1.66
N LEU A 49 -4.96 2.07 0.48
CA LEU A 49 -6.30 2.57 0.18
C LEU A 49 -7.37 1.47 0.23
N SER A 50 -7.04 0.27 -0.27
CA SER A 50 -7.96 -0.88 -0.28
C SER A 50 -8.21 -1.51 1.09
N ARG A 51 -7.53 -1.06 2.17
CA ARG A 51 -7.84 -1.54 3.53
C ARG A 51 -9.09 -0.88 4.10
N GLY A 52 -9.42 0.32 3.62
CA GLY A 52 -10.61 1.04 4.02
C GLY A 52 -11.87 0.45 3.39
N VAL A 53 -12.97 0.48 4.13
CA VAL A 53 -14.26 -0.05 3.64
C VAL A 53 -14.99 0.98 2.77
N SER A 54 -14.87 2.28 3.09
CA SER A 54 -15.49 3.35 2.32
C SER A 54 -14.62 4.61 2.28
N ALA A 55 -14.87 5.47 1.29
CA ALA A 55 -14.20 6.77 1.19
C ALA A 55 -14.50 7.67 2.40
N GLN A 56 -15.67 7.53 3.02
CA GLN A 56 -16.08 8.33 4.18
C GLN A 56 -15.29 7.95 5.44
N SER A 57 -14.94 6.66 5.59
CA SER A 57 -14.22 6.13 6.73
C SER A 57 -12.70 6.04 6.52
N THR A 58 -12.22 6.43 5.34
CA THR A 58 -10.80 6.43 4.97
C THR A 58 -10.30 7.87 4.90
N ARG A 59 -9.31 8.20 5.75
CA ARG A 59 -8.66 9.51 5.72
C ARG A 59 -7.20 9.35 5.32
N VAL A 60 -6.72 10.23 4.45
CA VAL A 60 -5.33 10.23 3.99
C VAL A 60 -4.67 11.54 4.41
N LEU A 61 -3.54 11.45 5.09
CA LEU A 61 -2.71 12.59 5.49
C LEU A 61 -1.34 12.45 4.85
N VAL A 62 -0.94 13.46 4.06
CA VAL A 62 0.37 13.53 3.41
C VAL A 62 1.16 14.69 4.01
N LYS A 63 2.39 14.45 4.44
CA LYS A 63 3.27 15.49 5.03
C LYS A 63 4.23 16.10 4.03
N ASN A 64 4.82 15.26 3.15
CA ASN A 64 5.76 15.73 2.13
C ASN A 64 5.01 15.93 0.81
N SER A 65 4.61 17.18 0.60
CA SER A 65 3.75 17.66 -0.47
C SER A 65 4.54 18.45 -1.53
N ALA A 66 5.83 18.12 -1.70
CA ALA A 66 6.73 18.74 -2.68
C ALA A 66 7.35 17.67 -3.63
N ILE A 67 7.11 17.80 -4.93
CA ILE A 67 7.54 17.05 -6.10
C ILE A 67 7.87 18.16 -7.08
N GLU A 68 9.14 18.21 -7.50
CA GLU A 68 9.59 19.09 -8.59
C GLU A 68 9.31 20.59 -8.36
N GLY A 69 9.28 21.02 -7.09
CA GLY A 69 9.17 22.44 -6.72
C GLY A 69 7.75 23.02 -6.73
N GLN A 70 6.72 22.23 -7.02
CA GLN A 70 5.32 22.65 -6.87
C GLN A 70 4.83 22.28 -5.47
N GLU A 71 4.21 23.16 -4.70
CA GLU A 71 3.57 22.77 -3.43
C GLU A 71 2.18 22.19 -3.68
N GLY A 72 1.87 21.02 -3.10
CA GLY A 72 0.53 20.43 -3.21
C GLY A 72 0.39 19.08 -2.53
N VAL A 73 -0.84 18.69 -2.15
CA VAL A 73 -1.08 17.42 -1.44
C VAL A 73 -1.08 16.25 -2.42
N TYR A 74 0.06 15.60 -2.62
CA TYR A 74 0.19 14.44 -3.49
C TYR A 74 1.16 13.39 -2.97
N THR A 75 1.03 12.18 -3.51
CA THR A 75 1.97 11.09 -3.25
C THR A 75 2.29 10.35 -4.55
N ARG A 76 3.52 9.85 -4.70
CA ARG A 76 3.93 9.10 -5.89
C ARG A 76 3.15 7.80 -5.99
N ASN A 77 2.57 7.52 -7.15
CA ASN A 77 2.04 6.19 -7.46
C ASN A 77 3.12 5.38 -8.15
N VAL A 78 3.74 4.43 -7.44
CA VAL A 78 4.76 3.55 -8.01
C VAL A 78 4.08 2.37 -8.70
N VAL A 79 4.21 2.29 -10.02
CA VAL A 79 3.56 1.27 -10.84
C VAL A 79 4.57 0.56 -11.75
N PHE A 80 4.68 -0.76 -11.62
CA PHE A 80 5.47 -1.61 -12.52
C PHE A 80 4.80 -1.61 -13.89
N ARG A 81 5.56 -1.38 -14.97
CA ARG A 81 4.95 -1.17 -16.29
C ARG A 81 4.50 -2.48 -16.93
N GLU A 82 5.04 -3.60 -16.48
CA GLU A 82 4.73 -4.96 -16.92
C GLU A 82 3.25 -5.30 -16.76
N ILE A 83 2.56 -4.71 -15.78
CA ILE A 83 1.11 -4.90 -15.62
C ILE A 83 0.29 -4.31 -16.77
N PHE A 84 0.78 -3.24 -17.41
CA PHE A 84 0.10 -2.63 -18.56
C PHE A 84 0.35 -3.42 -19.85
N ASN A 85 1.51 -4.06 -19.98
CA ASN A 85 1.85 -4.88 -21.15
C ASN A 85 0.96 -6.11 -21.29
N ARG A 86 0.51 -6.70 -20.18
CA ARG A 86 -0.40 -7.86 -20.19
C ARG A 86 -1.80 -7.55 -20.73
N VAL A 87 -2.30 -6.34 -20.48
CA VAL A 87 -3.63 -5.91 -20.93
C VAL A 87 -3.67 -5.78 -22.46
N ASN A 88 -2.60 -5.26 -23.06
CA ASN A 88 -2.50 -5.10 -24.52
C ASN A 88 -2.36 -6.44 -25.26
N SER A 89 -1.85 -7.50 -24.61
CA SER A 89 -1.77 -8.84 -25.20
C SER A 89 -3.07 -9.65 -25.06
N THR A 90 -3.91 -9.37 -24.06
CA THR A 90 -5.18 -10.09 -23.84
C THR A 90 -6.34 -9.62 -24.72
N SER A 91 -6.23 -8.44 -25.35
CA SER A 91 -7.24 -7.92 -26.28
C SER A 91 -7.17 -8.53 -27.70
N LEU A 92 -6.26 -9.47 -27.97
CA LEU A 92 -6.10 -10.11 -29.29
C LEU A 92 -6.52 -11.58 -29.36
N GLU A 93 -6.98 -12.19 -28.26
CA GLU A 93 -7.43 -13.60 -28.25
C GLU A 93 -8.72 -13.81 -27.44
N ALA A 94 -9.84 -13.26 -27.91
CA ALA A 94 -11.16 -13.73 -27.52
C ALA A 94 -11.84 -14.34 -28.76
N PRO A 95 -11.79 -15.67 -28.97
CA PRO A 95 -12.56 -16.33 -30.01
C PRO A 95 -14.04 -16.41 -29.59
N ILE A 96 -14.91 -16.03 -30.52
CA ILE A 96 -16.34 -16.36 -30.55
C ILE A 96 -16.48 -17.83 -30.97
#